data_AF-A0A2G1NXM3-F1
#
_entry.id   AF-A0A2G1NXM3-F1
#
_cell.length_a   1.000
_cell.length_b   1.000
_cell.length_c   1.000
_cell.angle_alpha   90.00
_cell.angle_beta   90.00
_cell.angle_gamma   90.00
#
_symmetry.space_group_name_H-M   'P 1'
#
loop_
_entity.id
_entity.type
_entity.pdbx_description
1 polymer ?
#
loop_
_entity_poly.entity_id
_entity_poly.type
_entity_poly.pdbx_seq_one_letter_code
_entity_poly.pdbx_strand_id
1 'polypeptide(L)'
;MRQIKIHPKIWTHVQKMYQHYYPNNFKEVLISLLGIDEEDANLTIFPKLNLEEGLIVIKDLLENYEIKHPDNWNYFGDYVKYWRPQLIEYLQDNGIIYNENEKNFSSTSGEPTSLIVPIGQSSNLIDLDFNDVFYNELCDEINKAYQMKLFTSVMLLSRKLFENLIIEILRMKYPHNKPGNLEIYYLVKDRKFQNFTILLMNIEERKSDFTVDEQLITEVISLIKPFRKGANANAHSIIIVSDENDISEFDIPRISALLLRLYSNIKNNI
;
A
#
# COMPACT_ATOMS: atom_id res chain seq x y z
N MET A 1 0.81 -16.93 -16.98
CA MET A 1 1.81 -15.92 -16.58
C MET A 1 3.06 -16.63 -16.08
N ARG A 2 4.25 -16.30 -16.59
CA ARG A 2 5.51 -16.85 -16.02
C ARG A 2 5.72 -16.18 -14.67
N GLN A 3 5.63 -16.94 -13.58
CA GLN A 3 6.02 -16.48 -12.25
C GLN A 3 7.48 -16.04 -12.32
N ILE A 4 7.76 -14.79 -11.94
CA ILE A 4 9.13 -14.31 -11.75
C ILE A 4 9.72 -15.16 -10.63
N LYS A 5 10.81 -15.85 -10.92
CA LYS A 5 11.53 -16.67 -9.94
C LYS A 5 12.91 -16.07 -9.74
N ILE A 6 13.39 -16.10 -8.51
CA ILE A 6 14.76 -15.69 -8.19
C ILE A 6 15.73 -16.54 -9.01
N HIS A 7 16.68 -15.86 -9.64
CA HIS A 7 17.62 -16.52 -10.53
C HIS A 7 18.44 -17.57 -9.75
N PRO A 8 18.65 -18.79 -10.30
CA PRO A 8 19.32 -19.88 -9.57
C PRO A 8 20.72 -19.54 -9.02
N LYS A 9 21.43 -18.61 -9.65
CA LYS A 9 22.72 -18.10 -9.15
C LYS A 9 22.59 -17.36 -7.81
N ILE A 10 21.52 -16.60 -7.62
CA ILE A 10 21.21 -15.93 -6.34
C ILE A 10 20.97 -17.02 -5.28
N TRP A 11 20.22 -18.08 -5.60
CA TRP A 11 20.02 -19.18 -4.65
C TRP A 11 21.28 -19.91 -4.24
N THR A 12 22.21 -20.08 -5.18
CA THR A 12 23.51 -20.67 -4.88
C THR A 12 24.28 -19.80 -3.88
N HIS A 13 24.20 -18.46 -4.01
CA HIS A 13 24.87 -17.53 -3.11
C HIS A 13 24.20 -17.49 -1.72
N VAL A 14 22.86 -17.44 -1.70
CA VAL A 14 22.04 -17.49 -0.48
C VAL A 14 22.30 -18.76 0.32
N GLN A 15 22.30 -19.93 -0.33
CA GLN A 15 22.57 -21.22 0.30
C GLN A 15 23.92 -21.23 1.03
N LYS A 16 24.97 -20.80 0.34
CA LYS A 16 26.32 -20.73 0.91
C LYS A 16 26.36 -19.82 2.14
N MET A 17 25.67 -18.68 2.10
CA MET A 17 25.65 -17.72 3.20
C MET A 17 24.81 -18.20 4.37
N TYR A 18 23.64 -18.79 4.12
CA TYR A 18 22.83 -19.40 5.17
C TYR A 18 23.57 -20.51 5.90
N GLN A 19 24.29 -21.36 5.18
CA GLN A 19 25.12 -22.41 5.81
C GLN A 19 26.27 -21.83 6.63
N HIS A 20 26.80 -20.65 6.26
CA HIS A 20 27.87 -19.99 6.98
C HIS A 20 27.38 -19.26 8.25
N TYR A 21 26.25 -18.55 8.17
CA TYR A 21 25.70 -17.75 9.27
C TYR A 21 24.83 -18.56 10.24
N TYR A 22 24.21 -19.64 9.77
CA TYR A 22 23.33 -20.49 10.56
C TYR A 22 23.74 -21.98 10.52
N PRO A 23 25.01 -22.33 10.79
CA PRO A 23 25.52 -23.69 10.57
C PRO A 23 24.81 -24.75 11.42
N ASN A 24 24.31 -24.39 12.61
CA ASN A 24 23.74 -25.33 13.57
C ASN A 24 22.21 -25.20 13.76
N ASN A 25 21.62 -24.07 13.36
CA ASN A 25 20.20 -23.76 13.59
C ASN A 25 19.44 -23.38 12.31
N PHE A 26 20.04 -23.63 11.14
CA PHE A 26 19.45 -23.37 9.83
C PHE A 26 17.97 -23.78 9.70
N LYS A 27 17.63 -25.00 10.15
CA LYS A 27 16.27 -25.52 10.04
C LYS A 27 15.27 -24.73 10.86
N GLU A 28 15.60 -24.47 12.13
CA GLU A 28 14.75 -23.73 13.05
C GLU A 28 14.48 -22.31 12.55
N VAL A 29 15.50 -21.66 11.98
CA VAL A 29 15.37 -20.32 11.38
C VAL A 29 14.42 -20.36 10.17
N LEU A 30 14.56 -21.33 9.26
CA LEU A 30 13.66 -21.43 8.11
C LEU A 30 12.21 -21.73 8.50
N ILE A 31 11.99 -22.63 9.46
CA ILE A 31 10.66 -22.92 9.99
C ILE A 31 10.03 -21.64 10.55
N SER A 32 10.79 -20.88 11.34
CA SER A 32 10.31 -19.63 11.92
C SER A 32 10.03 -18.54 10.87
N LEU A 33 10.82 -18.46 9.80
CA LEU A 33 10.67 -17.41 8.78
C LEU A 33 9.56 -17.71 7.78
N LEU A 34 9.34 -18.99 7.46
CA LEU A 34 8.45 -19.39 6.37
C LEU A 34 7.19 -20.12 6.86
N GLY A 35 7.13 -20.51 8.13
CA GLY A 35 6.01 -21.28 8.68
C GLY A 35 5.86 -22.67 8.06
N ILE A 36 6.97 -23.26 7.61
CA ILE A 36 7.01 -24.55 6.92
C ILE A 36 7.28 -25.71 7.88
N ASP A 37 6.88 -26.92 7.48
CA ASP A 37 7.13 -28.14 8.25
C ASP A 37 8.63 -28.49 8.32
N GLU A 38 9.04 -29.17 9.38
CA GLU A 38 10.46 -29.49 9.64
C GLU A 38 11.10 -30.37 8.56
N GLU A 39 10.31 -31.22 7.90
CA GLU A 39 10.75 -32.08 6.80
C GLU A 39 11.16 -31.26 5.57
N ASP A 40 10.47 -30.15 5.33
CA ASP A 40 10.70 -29.24 4.20
C ASP A 40 11.74 -28.17 4.49
N ALA A 41 12.05 -27.91 5.76
CA ALA A 41 13.08 -26.97 6.22
C ALA A 41 14.51 -27.48 5.97
N ASN A 42 14.91 -27.61 4.71
CA ASN A 42 16.24 -28.01 4.27
C ASN A 42 16.69 -27.18 3.05
N LEU A 43 17.98 -27.24 2.67
CA LEU A 43 18.55 -26.41 1.60
C LEU A 43 17.88 -26.58 0.23
N THR A 44 17.20 -27.70 -0.01
CA THR A 44 16.51 -27.95 -1.28
C THR A 44 15.22 -27.14 -1.43
N ILE A 45 14.79 -26.45 -0.36
CA ILE A 45 13.62 -25.57 -0.39
C ILE A 45 13.86 -24.35 -1.27
N PHE A 46 15.07 -23.76 -1.28
CA PHE A 46 15.31 -22.45 -1.90
C PHE A 46 14.91 -22.34 -3.37
N PRO A 47 15.24 -23.30 -4.26
CA PRO A 47 14.80 -23.23 -5.66
C PRO A 47 13.29 -23.45 -5.84
N LYS A 48 12.61 -24.00 -4.82
CA LYS A 48 11.17 -24.25 -4.81
C LYS A 48 10.40 -23.04 -4.29
N LEU A 49 11.04 -22.18 -3.50
CA LEU A 49 10.43 -20.96 -2.98
C LEU A 49 9.96 -20.07 -4.12
N ASN A 50 8.80 -19.48 -3.92
CA ASN A 50 8.37 -18.39 -4.77
C ASN A 50 9.21 -17.13 -4.48
N LEU A 51 9.06 -16.10 -5.31
CA LEU A 51 9.87 -14.88 -5.19
C LEU A 51 9.75 -14.23 -3.80
N GLU A 52 8.56 -14.19 -3.23
CA GLU A 52 8.27 -13.53 -1.96
C GLU A 52 8.90 -14.27 -0.78
N GLU A 53 8.61 -15.57 -0.66
CA GLU A 53 9.25 -16.46 0.33
C GLU A 53 10.76 -16.40 0.23
N GLY A 54 11.26 -16.36 -1.01
CA GLY A 54 12.67 -16.26 -1.28
C GLY A 54 13.28 -14.94 -0.80
N LEU A 55 12.59 -13.82 -0.99
CA LEU A 55 13.09 -12.53 -0.52
C LEU A 55 13.05 -12.43 1.00
N ILE A 56 12.12 -13.11 1.69
CA ILE A 56 12.06 -13.15 3.17
C ILE A 56 13.37 -13.72 3.71
N VAL A 57 13.79 -14.85 3.14
CA VAL A 57 15.06 -15.50 3.43
C VAL A 57 16.24 -14.56 3.14
N ILE A 58 16.25 -13.91 1.97
CA ILE A 58 17.34 -13.01 1.59
C ILE A 58 17.41 -11.80 2.52
N LYS A 59 16.27 -11.26 2.96
CA LYS A 59 16.19 -10.14 3.89
C LYS A 59 16.82 -10.50 5.23
N ASP A 60 16.46 -11.65 5.77
CA ASP A 60 16.99 -12.14 7.04
C ASP A 60 18.53 -12.21 7.00
N LEU A 61 19.11 -12.75 5.91
CA LEU A 61 20.56 -12.71 5.70
C LEU A 61 21.12 -11.29 5.67
N LEU A 62 20.50 -10.38 4.93
CA LEU A 62 21.00 -9.02 4.75
C LEU A 62 20.91 -8.16 6.02
N GLU A 63 20.09 -8.57 6.99
CA GLU A 63 19.89 -7.87 8.26
C GLU A 63 20.59 -8.51 9.45
N ASN A 64 20.66 -9.84 9.51
CA ASN A 64 21.20 -10.58 10.65
C ASN A 64 22.67 -11.01 10.45
N TYR A 65 23.38 -10.35 9.54
CA TYR A 65 24.79 -10.60 9.21
C TYR A 65 25.78 -10.03 10.25
N GLU A 66 25.61 -10.31 11.54
CA GLU A 66 26.72 -10.04 12.45
C GLU A 66 27.91 -10.93 12.05
N ILE A 67 29.06 -10.32 11.77
CA ILE A 67 30.29 -11.01 11.38
C ILE A 67 30.80 -11.77 12.60
N LYS A 68 30.30 -12.99 12.80
CA LYS A 68 30.62 -13.82 13.96
C LYS A 68 31.96 -14.57 13.83
N HIS A 69 32.61 -14.55 12.67
CA HIS A 69 33.89 -15.21 12.45
C HIS A 69 35.02 -14.22 12.11
N PRO A 70 36.20 -14.33 12.76
CA PRO A 70 37.34 -13.42 12.55
C PRO A 70 38.02 -13.63 11.20
N ASP A 71 37.85 -14.81 10.59
CA ASP A 71 38.38 -15.12 9.29
C ASP A 71 37.41 -14.68 8.20
N ASN A 72 37.89 -13.76 7.37
CA ASN A 72 37.11 -13.14 6.30
C ASN A 72 36.85 -14.06 5.11
N TRP A 73 36.97 -15.38 5.24
CA TRP A 73 36.77 -16.35 4.16
C TRP A 73 35.69 -17.36 4.56
N ASN A 74 34.74 -17.60 3.66
CA ASN A 74 33.77 -18.66 3.85
C ASN A 74 34.37 -20.02 3.45
N TYR A 75 33.70 -21.10 3.82
CA TYR A 75 34.10 -22.47 3.46
C TYR A 75 34.21 -22.71 1.93
N PHE A 76 33.58 -21.85 1.13
CA PHE A 76 33.56 -21.92 -0.32
C PHE A 76 34.69 -21.13 -0.99
N GLY A 77 35.61 -20.56 -0.22
CA GLY A 77 36.74 -19.79 -0.74
C GLY A 77 36.35 -18.40 -1.24
N ASP A 78 35.22 -17.85 -0.80
CA ASP A 78 34.83 -16.47 -1.08
C ASP A 78 35.06 -15.58 0.14
N TYR A 79 35.43 -14.32 -0.10
CA TYR A 79 35.69 -13.37 0.97
C TYR A 79 34.37 -12.85 1.57
N VAL A 80 34.13 -13.16 2.85
CA VAL A 80 32.90 -12.85 3.59
C VAL A 80 32.66 -11.33 3.65
N LYS A 81 33.68 -10.49 3.61
CA LYS A 81 33.45 -9.04 3.61
C LYS A 81 32.71 -8.56 2.34
N TYR A 82 32.80 -9.30 1.23
CA TYR A 82 32.25 -8.85 -0.06
C TYR A 82 30.94 -9.53 -0.44
N TRP A 83 30.50 -10.58 0.26
CA TRP A 83 29.28 -11.29 -0.13
C TRP A 83 28.04 -10.39 -0.08
N ARG A 84 27.92 -9.53 0.94
CA ARG A 84 26.73 -8.68 1.11
C ARG A 84 26.61 -7.66 -0.03
N PRO A 85 27.65 -6.86 -0.34
CA PRO A 85 27.65 -6.02 -1.54
C PRO A 85 27.39 -6.80 -2.84
N GLN A 86 28.00 -7.97 -3.01
CA GLN A 86 27.82 -8.80 -4.21
C GLN A 86 26.40 -9.35 -4.34
N LEU A 87 25.78 -9.77 -3.23
CA LEU A 87 24.41 -10.24 -3.23
C LEU A 87 23.45 -9.11 -3.60
N ILE A 88 23.67 -7.90 -3.07
CA ILE A 88 22.89 -6.71 -3.44
C ILE A 88 23.06 -6.39 -4.93
N GLU A 89 24.29 -6.44 -5.44
CA GLU A 89 24.59 -6.24 -6.87
C GLU A 89 23.89 -7.30 -7.74
N TYR A 90 23.97 -8.58 -7.36
CA TYR A 90 23.27 -9.64 -8.09
C TYR A 90 21.75 -9.48 -8.07
N LEU A 91 21.19 -9.06 -6.93
CA LEU A 91 19.77 -8.74 -6.85
C LEU A 91 19.46 -7.61 -7.85
N GLN A 92 20.25 -6.54 -7.86
CA GLN A 92 20.03 -5.38 -8.73
C GLN A 92 20.11 -5.75 -10.21
N ASP A 93 21.11 -6.54 -10.60
CA ASP A 93 21.27 -7.10 -11.95
C ASP A 93 20.08 -7.95 -12.39
N ASN A 94 19.42 -8.60 -11.43
CA ASN A 94 18.24 -9.41 -11.66
C ASN A 94 16.93 -8.65 -11.46
N GLY A 95 16.99 -7.33 -11.40
CA GLY A 95 15.77 -6.56 -11.27
C GLY A 95 15.35 -6.29 -9.84
N ILE A 96 16.20 -6.42 -8.81
CA ILE A 96 15.79 -6.36 -7.40
C ILE A 96 16.73 -5.45 -6.60
N ILE A 97 16.26 -4.31 -6.10
CA ILE A 97 17.04 -3.36 -5.29
C ILE A 97 16.69 -3.56 -3.83
N TYR A 98 17.68 -3.75 -2.96
CA TYR A 98 17.49 -3.70 -1.51
C TYR A 98 17.75 -2.28 -0.97
N ASN A 99 16.79 -1.68 -0.27
CA ASN A 99 16.95 -0.43 0.45
C ASN A 99 17.35 -0.72 1.89
N GLU A 100 18.57 -0.34 2.25
CA GLU A 100 19.11 -0.61 3.58
C GLU A 100 18.42 0.18 4.70
N ASN A 101 17.95 1.40 4.42
CA ASN A 101 17.35 2.26 5.43
C ASN A 101 15.92 1.81 5.77
N GLU A 102 15.15 1.47 4.75
CA GLU A 102 13.76 1.02 4.88
C GLU A 102 13.65 -0.48 5.11
N LYS A 103 14.77 -1.21 4.97
CA LYS A 103 14.82 -2.65 5.17
C LYS A 103 13.82 -3.38 4.27
N ASN A 104 13.78 -3.03 2.99
CA ASN A 104 12.85 -3.61 2.02
C ASN A 104 13.54 -3.86 0.66
N PHE A 105 12.96 -4.70 -0.20
CA PHE A 105 13.35 -4.74 -1.61
C PHE A 105 12.36 -3.95 -2.49
N SER A 106 12.81 -3.63 -3.70
CA SER A 106 12.08 -3.03 -4.83
C SER A 106 12.62 -3.60 -6.14
N SER A 107 12.04 -3.32 -7.31
CA SER A 107 12.55 -3.83 -8.60
C SER A 107 13.22 -2.75 -9.46
N THR A 108 14.30 -3.08 -10.21
CA THR A 108 14.98 -2.12 -11.12
C THR A 108 14.25 -1.93 -12.46
N SER A 109 13.19 -2.70 -12.78
CA SER A 109 12.42 -2.55 -14.02
C SER A 109 11.45 -1.35 -14.01
N GLY A 110 11.72 -0.33 -13.18
CA GLY A 110 10.96 0.93 -13.13
C GLY A 110 9.64 0.86 -12.35
N GLU A 111 9.24 -0.33 -11.88
CA GLU A 111 8.18 -0.46 -10.88
C GLU A 111 8.77 -0.87 -9.53
N PRO A 112 8.50 -0.13 -8.45
CA PRO A 112 8.90 -0.50 -7.12
C PRO A 112 8.03 -1.65 -6.62
N THR A 113 8.67 -2.74 -6.20
CA THR A 113 7.99 -3.88 -5.59
C THR A 113 8.36 -3.94 -4.12
N SER A 114 7.58 -3.34 -3.23
CA SER A 114 7.78 -3.40 -1.78
C SER A 114 7.88 -4.84 -1.32
N LEU A 115 9.07 -5.28 -0.91
CA LEU A 115 9.29 -6.64 -0.42
C LEU A 115 9.92 -6.61 0.97
N ILE A 116 9.00 -6.86 1.91
CA ILE A 116 9.13 -7.41 3.26
C ILE A 116 9.31 -6.39 4.37
N VAL A 117 8.22 -6.21 5.13
CA VAL A 117 8.15 -6.07 6.61
C VAL A 117 7.93 -7.52 7.13
N PRO A 118 8.43 -7.93 8.32
CA PRO A 118 8.40 -9.34 8.75
C PRO A 118 6.99 -9.90 8.62
N ILE A 119 6.81 -10.93 7.77
CA ILE A 119 5.53 -11.60 7.45
C ILE A 119 4.33 -10.65 7.65
N GLY A 120 4.22 -9.61 6.82
CA GLY A 120 3.20 -8.56 6.97
C GLY A 120 3.17 -7.50 5.86
N GLN A 121 2.22 -7.66 4.93
CA GLN A 121 1.45 -6.66 4.15
C GLN A 121 2.13 -5.41 3.53
N SER A 122 1.92 -5.18 2.22
CA SER A 122 1.27 -3.92 1.80
C SER A 122 0.09 -4.28 0.89
N SER A 123 -1.07 -4.37 1.52
CA SER A 123 -2.38 -4.44 0.91
C SER A 123 -2.57 -3.34 -0.14
N ASN A 124 -3.58 -3.50 -0.98
CA ASN A 124 -4.24 -2.36 -1.62
C ASN A 124 -4.25 -1.13 -0.69
N LEU A 125 -3.89 0.06 -1.20
CA LEU A 125 -4.02 1.31 -0.44
C LEU A 125 -5.45 1.42 0.12
N ILE A 126 -6.42 1.07 -0.71
CA ILE A 126 -7.82 0.93 -0.32
C ILE A 126 -8.23 -0.53 -0.56
N ASP A 127 -8.27 -1.31 0.52
CA ASP A 127 -8.74 -2.69 0.52
C ASP A 127 -10.16 -2.78 1.11
N LEU A 128 -11.12 -2.18 0.42
CA LEU A 128 -12.52 -2.10 0.84
C LEU A 128 -13.42 -2.57 -0.30
N ASP A 129 -14.47 -3.31 0.05
CA ASP A 129 -15.54 -3.67 -0.90
C ASP A 129 -16.73 -2.72 -0.74
N PHE A 130 -16.99 -1.91 -1.77
CA PHE A 130 -18.11 -0.96 -1.80
C PHE A 130 -19.43 -1.62 -2.22
N ASN A 131 -19.43 -2.90 -2.59
CA ASN A 131 -20.57 -3.60 -3.20
C ASN A 131 -21.15 -2.86 -4.42
N ASP A 132 -20.29 -2.11 -5.12
CA ASP A 132 -20.62 -1.36 -6.33
C ASP A 132 -19.44 -1.43 -7.28
N VAL A 133 -19.71 -1.86 -8.52
CA VAL A 133 -18.68 -2.12 -9.52
C VAL A 133 -17.90 -0.85 -9.88
N PHE A 134 -18.55 0.30 -9.97
CA PHE A 134 -17.88 1.55 -10.35
C PHE A 134 -16.96 2.07 -9.24
N TYR A 135 -17.36 1.92 -7.97
CA TYR A 135 -16.50 2.28 -6.84
C TYR A 135 -15.33 1.30 -6.67
N ASN A 136 -15.58 0.00 -6.83
CA ASN A 136 -14.52 -1.01 -6.77
C ASN A 136 -13.51 -0.83 -7.93
N GLU A 137 -13.98 -0.52 -9.15
CA GLU A 137 -13.10 -0.19 -10.28
C GLU A 137 -12.28 1.08 -10.03
N LEU A 138 -12.89 2.13 -9.43
CA LEU A 138 -12.15 3.34 -9.06
C LEU A 138 -11.12 3.07 -7.96
N CYS A 139 -11.42 2.22 -6.98
CA CYS A 139 -10.45 1.78 -5.97
C CYS A 139 -9.32 0.96 -6.61
N ASP A 140 -9.62 0.10 -7.58
CA ASP A 140 -8.60 -0.60 -8.36
C ASP A 140 -7.72 0.38 -9.15
N GLU A 141 -8.29 1.43 -9.73
CA GLU A 141 -7.52 2.50 -10.38
C GLU A 141 -6.63 3.26 -9.39
N ILE A 142 -7.12 3.55 -8.18
CA ILE A 142 -6.33 4.17 -7.10
C ILE A 142 -5.19 3.24 -6.65
N ASN A 143 -5.49 1.97 -6.43
CA ASN A 143 -4.53 0.96 -5.99
C ASN A 143 -3.45 0.72 -7.06
N LYS A 144 -3.85 0.65 -8.34
CA LYS A 144 -2.91 0.60 -9.48
C LYS A 144 -2.06 1.86 -9.53
N ALA A 145 -2.66 3.05 -9.41
CA ALA A 145 -1.91 4.30 -9.38
C ALA A 145 -0.91 4.36 -8.20
N TYR A 146 -1.29 3.84 -7.03
CA TYR A 146 -0.43 3.77 -5.86
C TYR A 146 0.74 2.79 -6.04
N GLN A 147 0.46 1.58 -6.53
CA GLN A 147 1.46 0.57 -6.86
C GLN A 147 2.45 1.06 -7.93
N MET A 148 1.95 1.80 -8.92
CA MET A 148 2.76 2.43 -9.98
C MET A 148 3.43 3.75 -9.55
N LYS A 149 3.30 4.15 -8.27
CA LYS A 149 3.81 5.42 -7.72
C LYS A 149 3.37 6.68 -8.48
N LEU A 150 2.20 6.64 -9.10
CA LEU A 150 1.54 7.78 -9.74
C LEU A 150 0.81 8.61 -8.68
N PHE A 151 1.55 9.16 -7.71
CA PHE A 151 0.97 9.78 -6.51
C PHE A 151 0.08 10.99 -6.80
N THR A 152 0.38 11.77 -7.84
CA THR A 152 -0.56 12.80 -8.34
C THR A 152 -1.88 12.19 -8.80
N SER A 153 -1.85 11.05 -9.50
CA SER A 153 -3.06 10.32 -9.91
C SER A 153 -3.79 9.74 -8.70
N VAL A 154 -3.08 9.19 -7.71
CA VAL A 154 -3.66 8.74 -6.42
C VAL A 154 -4.46 9.87 -5.78
N MET A 155 -3.90 11.08 -5.70
CA MET A 155 -4.59 12.24 -5.15
C MET A 155 -5.84 12.64 -5.95
N LEU A 156 -5.74 12.68 -7.28
CA LEU A 156 -6.86 13.05 -8.15
C LEU A 156 -8.00 12.03 -8.11
N LEU A 157 -7.68 10.74 -8.16
CA LEU A 157 -8.64 9.64 -8.11
C LEU A 157 -9.25 9.50 -6.71
N SER A 158 -8.47 9.61 -5.64
CA SER A 158 -8.98 9.59 -4.26
C SER A 158 -9.91 10.78 -4.00
N ARG A 159 -9.59 11.96 -4.54
CA ARG A 159 -10.52 13.10 -4.51
C ARG A 159 -11.82 12.76 -5.22
N LYS A 160 -11.76 12.11 -6.39
CA LYS A 160 -12.96 11.73 -7.14
C LYS A 160 -13.81 10.71 -6.38
N LEU A 161 -13.16 9.74 -5.73
CA LEU A 161 -13.79 8.77 -4.85
C LEU A 161 -14.54 9.48 -3.71
N PHE A 162 -13.87 10.37 -2.98
CA PHE A 162 -14.46 11.10 -1.86
C PHE A 162 -15.61 12.01 -2.30
N GLU A 163 -15.43 12.73 -3.41
CA GLU A 163 -16.46 13.60 -3.98
C GLU A 163 -17.72 12.79 -4.34
N ASN A 164 -17.56 11.67 -5.04
CA ASN A 164 -18.68 10.82 -5.42
C ASN A 164 -19.36 10.18 -4.20
N LEU A 165 -18.61 9.70 -3.20
CA LEU A 165 -19.20 9.13 -1.98
C LEU A 165 -20.01 10.18 -1.21
N ILE A 166 -19.50 11.40 -1.08
CA ILE A 166 -20.24 12.50 -0.42
C ILE A 166 -21.50 12.86 -1.20
N ILE A 167 -21.46 12.87 -2.54
CA ILE A 167 -22.65 13.08 -3.37
C ILE A 167 -23.72 12.02 -3.07
N GLU A 168 -23.35 10.74 -3.02
CA GLU A 168 -24.31 9.66 -2.74
C GLU A 168 -24.87 9.74 -1.31
N ILE A 169 -24.01 10.02 -0.32
CA ILE A 169 -24.41 10.24 1.07
C ILE A 169 -25.45 11.38 1.17
N LEU A 170 -25.17 12.52 0.53
CA LEU A 170 -26.09 13.66 0.52
C LEU A 170 -27.37 13.35 -0.27
N ARG A 171 -27.29 12.65 -1.40
CA ARG A 171 -28.45 12.27 -2.20
C ARG A 171 -29.38 11.33 -1.45
N MET A 172 -28.84 10.36 -0.71
CA MET A 172 -29.63 9.44 0.11
C MET A 172 -30.30 10.17 1.27
N LYS A 173 -29.56 11.04 1.97
CA LYS A 173 -30.11 11.81 3.09
C LYS A 173 -31.15 12.85 2.64
N TYR A 174 -30.90 13.47 1.49
CA TYR A 174 -31.71 14.56 0.93
C TYR A 174 -32.23 14.17 -0.46
N PRO A 175 -33.26 13.31 -0.55
CA PRO A 175 -33.80 12.89 -1.83
C PRO A 175 -34.40 14.07 -2.61
N HIS A 176 -34.24 14.05 -3.93
CA HIS A 176 -34.61 15.14 -4.85
C HIS A 176 -36.11 15.46 -4.90
N ASN A 177 -36.95 14.60 -4.34
CA ASN A 177 -38.41 14.75 -4.33
C ASN A 177 -38.91 15.77 -3.29
N LYS A 178 -38.03 16.28 -2.41
CA LYS A 178 -38.37 17.35 -1.46
C LYS A 178 -37.81 18.70 -1.93
N PRO A 179 -38.58 19.80 -1.80
CA PRO A 179 -38.10 21.14 -2.18
C PRO A 179 -36.80 21.51 -1.48
N GLY A 180 -35.82 22.02 -2.22
CA GLY A 180 -34.53 22.49 -1.69
C GLY A 180 -33.47 21.41 -1.44
N ASN A 181 -33.81 20.12 -1.55
CA ASN A 181 -32.87 19.03 -1.31
C ASN A 181 -31.85 18.85 -2.45
N LEU A 182 -32.29 19.05 -3.69
CA LEU A 182 -31.45 18.82 -4.86
C LEU A 182 -30.24 19.77 -4.87
N GLU A 183 -30.46 21.02 -4.46
CA GLU A 183 -29.46 22.10 -4.43
C GLU A 183 -28.30 21.83 -3.46
N ILE A 184 -28.49 20.92 -2.50
CA ILE A 184 -27.48 20.51 -1.51
C ILE A 184 -26.30 19.80 -2.18
N TYR A 185 -26.51 19.08 -3.28
CA TYR A 185 -25.44 18.36 -3.98
C TYR A 185 -25.41 18.64 -5.49
N TYR A 186 -26.41 19.33 -6.04
CA TYR A 186 -26.52 19.58 -7.47
C TYR A 186 -26.78 21.05 -7.80
N LEU A 187 -26.01 21.59 -8.74
CA LEU A 187 -26.20 22.94 -9.25
C LEU A 187 -27.12 22.91 -10.49
N VAL A 188 -28.41 23.16 -10.26
CA VAL A 188 -29.46 23.07 -11.29
C VAL A 188 -29.18 23.95 -12.51
N LYS A 189 -28.67 25.17 -12.29
CA LYS A 189 -28.35 26.15 -13.35
C LYS A 189 -27.33 25.61 -14.36
N ASP A 190 -26.31 24.91 -13.86
CA ASP A 190 -25.18 24.43 -14.65
C ASP A 190 -25.29 22.94 -15.01
N ARG A 191 -26.36 22.27 -14.55
CA ARG A 191 -26.60 20.83 -14.73
C ARG A 191 -25.39 19.96 -14.36
N LYS A 192 -24.80 20.25 -13.21
CA LYS A 192 -23.64 19.51 -12.67
C LYS A 192 -23.74 19.37 -11.16
N PHE A 193 -23.02 18.40 -10.60
CA PHE A 193 -22.86 18.30 -9.15
C PHE A 193 -22.09 19.51 -8.60
N GLN A 194 -22.36 19.85 -7.35
CA GLN A 194 -21.59 20.83 -6.61
C GLN A 194 -20.13 20.39 -6.54
N ASN A 195 -19.20 21.34 -6.54
CA ASN A 195 -17.78 21.00 -6.43
C ASN A 195 -17.45 20.46 -5.02
N PHE A 196 -16.33 19.76 -4.90
CA PHE A 196 -15.89 19.13 -3.64
C PHE A 196 -15.88 20.07 -2.42
N THR A 197 -15.50 21.34 -2.59
CA THR A 197 -15.51 22.31 -1.49
C THR A 197 -16.92 22.59 -0.99
N ILE A 198 -17.87 22.82 -1.91
CA ILE A 198 -19.27 23.09 -1.54
C ILE A 198 -19.91 21.84 -0.93
N LEU A 199 -19.62 20.66 -1.45
CA LEU A 199 -20.11 19.39 -0.88
C LEU A 199 -19.65 19.20 0.57
N LEU A 200 -18.38 19.49 0.87
CA LEU A 200 -17.83 19.42 2.23
C LEU A 200 -18.43 20.45 3.17
N MET A 201 -18.67 21.68 2.69
CA MET A 201 -19.39 22.69 3.48
C MET A 201 -20.81 22.24 3.79
N ASN A 202 -21.52 21.72 2.78
CA ASN A 202 -22.92 21.33 2.92
C ASN A 202 -23.12 20.18 3.90
N ILE A 203 -22.26 19.15 3.86
CA ILE A 203 -22.32 18.03 4.81
C ILE A 203 -21.87 18.46 6.22
N GLU A 204 -20.90 19.36 6.35
CA GLU A 204 -20.43 19.86 7.64
C GLU A 204 -21.49 20.73 8.34
N GLU A 205 -22.12 21.65 7.61
CA GLU A 205 -23.19 22.53 8.13
C GLU A 205 -24.43 21.75 8.58
N ARG A 206 -24.66 20.57 7.98
CA ARG A 206 -25.85 19.75 8.22
C ARG A 206 -25.56 18.47 8.99
N LYS A 207 -24.37 18.33 9.57
CA LYS A 207 -23.97 17.10 10.29
C LYS A 207 -24.94 16.70 11.41
N SER A 208 -25.62 17.66 12.04
CA SER A 208 -26.65 17.41 13.05
C SER A 208 -27.83 16.60 12.52
N ASP A 209 -28.14 16.72 11.23
CA ASP A 209 -29.23 15.98 10.59
C ASP A 209 -28.93 14.47 10.54
N PHE A 210 -27.65 14.08 10.67
CA PHE A 210 -27.19 12.70 10.66
C PHE A 210 -27.21 12.05 12.05
N THR A 211 -27.64 12.77 13.10
CA THR A 211 -27.90 12.23 14.44
C THR A 211 -26.71 11.44 15.01
N VAL A 212 -26.82 10.10 15.10
CA VAL A 212 -25.77 9.20 15.60
C VAL A 212 -24.47 9.27 14.80
N ASP A 213 -24.51 9.71 13.55
CA ASP A 213 -23.34 9.81 12.67
C ASP A 213 -22.68 11.22 12.66
N GLU A 214 -23.17 12.17 13.47
CA GLU A 214 -22.61 13.54 13.52
C GLU A 214 -21.11 13.56 13.86
N GLN A 215 -20.70 12.72 14.81
CA GLN A 215 -19.29 12.60 15.22
C GLN A 215 -18.44 12.00 14.10
N LEU A 216 -18.97 11.01 13.38
CA LEU A 216 -18.29 10.38 12.25
C LEU A 216 -18.08 11.39 11.12
N ILE A 217 -19.07 12.23 10.82
CA ILE A 217 -18.91 13.32 9.85
C ILE A 217 -17.83 14.30 10.31
N THR A 218 -17.81 14.64 11.59
CA THR A 218 -16.79 15.55 12.15
C THR A 218 -15.37 14.98 11.97
N GLU A 219 -15.20 13.66 12.16
CA GLU A 219 -13.92 12.96 11.93
C GLU A 219 -13.55 12.92 10.43
N VAL A 220 -14.49 12.57 9.56
CA VAL A 220 -14.27 12.58 8.11
C VAL A 220 -13.82 13.97 7.63
N ILE A 221 -14.51 15.02 8.08
CA ILE A 221 -14.18 16.40 7.69
C ILE A 221 -12.80 16.82 8.21
N SER A 222 -12.39 16.39 9.41
CA SER A 222 -11.09 16.74 9.97
C SER A 222 -9.94 16.10 9.18
N LEU A 223 -10.13 14.90 8.65
CA LEU A 223 -9.16 14.19 7.79
C LEU A 223 -9.17 14.72 6.34
N ILE A 224 -10.35 15.00 5.78
CA ILE A 224 -10.47 15.46 4.39
C ILE A 224 -9.97 16.91 4.22
N LYS A 225 -10.09 17.79 5.21
CA LYS A 225 -9.69 19.20 5.07
C LYS A 225 -8.19 19.37 4.71
N PRO A 226 -7.24 18.70 5.39
CA PRO A 226 -5.83 18.66 5.00
C PRO A 226 -5.63 18.05 3.60
N PHE A 227 -6.24 16.89 3.32
CA PHE A 227 -6.18 16.25 2.00
C PHE A 227 -6.63 17.17 0.88
N ARG A 228 -7.77 17.86 1.05
CA ARG A 228 -8.33 18.78 0.06
C ARG A 228 -7.38 19.94 -0.21
N LYS A 229 -6.72 20.49 0.82
CA LYS A 229 -5.75 21.57 0.62
C LYS A 229 -4.59 21.09 -0.27
N GLY A 230 -4.04 19.91 0.01
CA GLY A 230 -3.02 19.28 -0.84
C GLY A 230 -3.54 18.99 -2.26
N ALA A 231 -4.68 18.31 -2.38
CA ALA A 231 -5.29 17.93 -3.66
C ALA A 231 -5.71 19.14 -4.52
N ASN A 232 -6.22 20.22 -3.93
CA ASN A 232 -6.54 21.47 -4.65
C ASN A 232 -5.26 22.16 -5.12
N ALA A 233 -4.23 22.21 -4.28
CA ALA A 233 -2.96 22.81 -4.65
C ALA A 233 -2.33 22.07 -5.82
N ASN A 234 -2.39 20.73 -5.86
CA ASN A 234 -1.91 19.89 -6.96
C ASN A 234 -2.77 19.99 -8.24
N ALA A 235 -4.07 20.25 -8.11
CA ALA A 235 -4.99 20.34 -9.25
C ALA A 235 -5.02 21.73 -9.92
N HIS A 236 -4.70 22.79 -9.18
CA HIS A 236 -4.78 24.18 -9.65
C HIS A 236 -3.41 24.87 -9.81
N SER A 237 -2.38 24.37 -9.12
CA SER A 237 -0.97 24.71 -9.33
C SER A 237 -0.27 23.40 -9.64
N ILE A 238 0.71 23.36 -10.54
CA ILE A 238 1.46 22.11 -10.82
C ILE A 238 2.40 21.84 -9.63
N ILE A 239 1.84 21.40 -8.51
CA ILE A 239 2.57 20.84 -7.37
C ILE A 239 2.53 19.33 -7.57
N ILE A 240 3.71 18.76 -7.80
CA ILE A 240 3.90 17.34 -8.02
C ILE A 240 4.02 16.70 -6.64
N VAL A 241 3.17 15.72 -6.35
CA VAL A 241 3.37 14.84 -5.19
C VAL A 241 4.46 13.87 -5.58
N SER A 242 5.60 13.97 -4.89
CA SER A 242 6.84 13.39 -5.36
C SER A 242 7.10 12.00 -4.79
N ASP A 243 6.55 11.67 -3.61
CA ASP A 243 6.82 10.38 -2.98
C ASP A 243 5.65 9.81 -2.16
N GLU A 244 5.85 8.59 -1.65
CA GLU A 244 4.86 7.82 -0.89
C GLU A 244 4.59 8.41 0.50
N ASN A 245 5.59 9.09 1.09
CA ASN A 245 5.44 9.73 2.39
C ASN A 245 4.39 10.84 2.30
N ASP A 246 4.42 11.62 1.20
CA ASP A 246 3.39 12.62 0.92
C ASP A 246 1.97 12.01 0.90
N ILE A 247 1.80 10.77 0.40
CA ILE A 247 0.51 10.08 0.37
C ILE A 247 0.09 9.60 1.75
N SER A 248 1.04 9.07 2.52
CA SER A 248 0.78 8.56 3.88
C SER A 248 0.28 9.65 4.84
N GLU A 249 0.65 10.91 4.61
CA GLU A 249 0.18 12.06 5.40
C GLU A 249 -1.34 12.29 5.27
N PHE A 250 -1.97 11.79 4.21
CA PHE A 250 -3.38 12.09 3.90
C PHE A 250 -4.40 11.04 4.36
N ASP A 251 -3.96 9.93 4.94
CA ASP A 251 -4.81 8.87 5.51
C ASP A 251 -6.01 8.47 4.61
N ILE A 252 -5.75 8.36 3.31
CA ILE A 252 -6.72 7.96 2.27
C ILE A 252 -7.48 6.67 2.63
N PRO A 253 -6.84 5.61 3.18
CA PRO A 253 -7.54 4.38 3.55
C PRO A 253 -8.61 4.64 4.62
N ARG A 254 -8.27 5.41 5.67
CA ARG A 254 -9.21 5.72 6.75
C ARG A 254 -10.36 6.59 6.27
N ILE A 255 -10.09 7.61 5.45
CA ILE A 255 -11.14 8.45 4.87
C ILE A 255 -12.13 7.59 4.08
N SER A 256 -11.62 6.68 3.25
CA SER A 256 -12.44 5.76 2.45
C SER A 256 -13.31 4.87 3.32
N ALA A 257 -12.73 4.29 4.38
CA ALA A 257 -13.45 3.42 5.31
C ALA A 257 -14.55 4.17 6.08
N LEU A 258 -14.28 5.39 6.55
CA LEU A 258 -15.25 6.20 7.25
C LEU A 258 -16.41 6.64 6.33
N LEU A 259 -16.12 7.02 5.09
CA LEU A 259 -17.15 7.37 4.11
C LEU A 259 -18.01 6.15 3.72
N LEU A 260 -17.41 4.98 3.52
CA LEU A 260 -18.16 3.74 3.27
C LEU A 260 -19.05 3.35 4.46
N ARG A 261 -18.55 3.53 5.69
CA ARG A 261 -19.34 3.33 6.91
C ARG A 261 -20.53 4.30 6.98
N LEU A 262 -20.31 5.58 6.70
CA LEU A 262 -21.37 6.59 6.68
C LEU A 262 -22.45 6.25 5.64
N TYR A 263 -22.03 5.89 4.43
CA TYR A 263 -22.91 5.46 3.35
C TYR A 263 -23.76 4.25 3.77
N SER A 264 -23.12 3.24 4.37
CA SER A 264 -23.79 2.02 4.83
C SER A 264 -24.80 2.30 5.95
N ASN A 265 -24.46 3.16 6.90
CA ASN A 265 -25.36 3.56 7.99
C ASN A 265 -26.62 4.23 7.45
N ILE A 266 -26.48 5.15 6.49
CA ILE A 266 -27.63 5.85 5.89
C ILE A 266 -28.47 4.89 5.07
N LYS A 267 -27.85 4.02 4.27
CA LYS A 267 -28.55 3.02 3.46
C LYS A 267 -29.40 2.07 4.29
N ASN A 268 -28.93 1.69 5.48
CA ASN A 268 -29.65 0.78 6.38
C ASN A 268 -30.77 1.46 7.19
N ASN A 269 -30.81 2.79 7.23
CA ASN A 269 -31.78 3.60 7.98
C ASN A 269 -32.93 4.14 7.10
N ILE A 270 -32.94 3.81 5.80
CA ILE A 270 -33.97 4.17 4.81
C ILE A 270 -34.79 2.92 4.49
#